data_AF-A0AAU0ZIF5-F1
#
_entry.id   AF-A0AAU0ZIF5-F1
#
_cell.length_a   1.000
_cell.length_b   1.000
_cell.length_c   1.000
_cell.angle_alpha   90.00
_cell.angle_beta   90.00
_cell.angle_gamma   90.00
#
_symmetry.space_group_name_H-M   'P 1'
#
loop_
_entity.id
_entity.type
_entity.pdbx_description
1 polymer ?
#
loop_
_entity_poly.entity_id
_entity_poly.type
_entity_poly.pdbx_seq_one_letter_code
_entity_poly.pdbx_strand_id
1 'polypeptide(L)'
;MLRITADIFSGRPNPVADVTGESEVQALLREVDGNRNLFISDPPATGELGVRGFSIEPLDDEIGSDFGAEPRLYLPVGPQARGGRAAEIGERLVTLMERGQAAASREPAQPLDQTLRDYLIPQLSSATRLSVMDGASATEAEPEPEETTPAATCTIELGAFNPGFWNNDSTVRLNNNCYNYASNWRTNTFAQPGRGCGSMYKAISTAEMTRASLCDGMHHRFNCFPDTEKPRYLVALVIAPGIDFHWYRKQKEGFWGHKPGGTAARNTDNSNNVIFNPETANRGPYTVFCGYFYGCNSQRQRIR
;
A
#
# COMPACT_ATOMS: atom_id res chain seq x y z
N MET A 1 18.43 -4.93 21.22
CA MET A 1 17.26 -5.39 20.44
C MET A 1 17.11 -4.52 19.19
N LEU A 2 16.78 -5.12 18.04
CA LEU A 2 16.50 -4.38 16.80
C LEU A 2 15.07 -4.61 16.36
N ARG A 3 14.42 -3.57 15.85
CA ARG A 3 13.14 -3.68 15.16
C ARG A 3 13.35 -3.59 13.66
N ILE A 4 12.77 -4.54 12.93
CA ILE A 4 12.76 -4.57 11.47
C ILE A 4 11.33 -4.38 10.99
N THR A 5 11.12 -3.44 10.07
CA THR A 5 9.83 -3.20 9.40
C THR A 5 9.97 -3.45 7.91
N ALA A 6 9.17 -4.33 7.34
CA ALA A 6 9.10 -4.56 5.89
C ALA A 6 8.17 -3.54 5.24
N ASP A 7 8.70 -2.67 4.40
CA ASP A 7 7.94 -1.61 3.74
C ASP A 7 7.30 -2.09 2.42
N ILE A 8 6.05 -2.56 2.49
CA ILE A 8 5.47 -3.38 1.42
C ILE A 8 3.99 -3.09 1.14
N PHE A 9 3.22 -2.72 2.16
CA PHE A 9 1.77 -2.60 2.05
C PHE A 9 1.36 -1.16 1.75
N SER A 10 0.28 -1.06 1.00
CA SER A 10 -0.48 0.15 0.74
C SER A 10 -1.76 0.21 1.56
N GLY A 11 -2.46 -0.92 1.69
CA GLY A 11 -3.75 -1.03 2.37
C GLY A 11 -3.61 -1.35 3.85
N ARG A 12 -2.59 -2.13 4.22
CA ARG A 12 -2.43 -2.68 5.58
C ARG A 12 -1.20 -2.13 6.31
N PRO A 13 -1.16 -2.17 7.65
CA PRO A 13 0.06 -1.88 8.39
C PRO A 13 1.18 -2.83 7.95
N ASN A 14 2.37 -2.28 7.70
CA ASN A 14 3.56 -3.04 7.32
C ASN A 14 3.93 -4.08 8.40
N PRO A 15 4.41 -5.27 8.04
CA PRO A 15 4.92 -6.27 9.00
C PRO A 15 6.10 -5.73 9.80
N VAL A 16 6.13 -6.06 11.09
CA VAL A 16 7.17 -5.64 12.03
C VAL A 16 7.59 -6.83 12.88
N ALA A 17 8.90 -7.00 13.08
CA ALA A 17 9.46 -8.00 13.98
C ALA A 17 10.59 -7.41 14.83
N ASP A 18 10.63 -7.80 16.10
CA ASP A 18 11.67 -7.46 17.05
C ASP A 18 12.66 -8.62 17.17
N VAL A 19 13.91 -8.37 16.80
CA VAL A 19 15.03 -9.32 16.86
C VAL A 19 15.76 -9.12 18.18
N THR A 20 15.72 -10.15 19.02
CA THR A 20 16.27 -10.12 20.38
C THR A 20 17.55 -10.94 20.55
N GLY A 21 17.89 -11.81 19.59
CA GLY A 21 19.08 -12.66 19.65
C GLY A 21 20.36 -11.85 19.51
N GLU A 22 21.18 -11.79 20.56
CA GLU A 22 22.39 -10.95 20.61
C GLU A 22 23.36 -11.24 19.45
N SER A 23 23.60 -12.52 19.15
CA SER A 23 24.49 -12.93 18.06
C SER A 23 23.94 -12.56 16.67
N GLU A 24 22.62 -12.67 16.47
CA GLU A 24 21.95 -12.28 15.22
C GLU A 24 21.97 -10.77 15.03
N VAL A 25 21.68 -10.01 16.09
CA VAL A 25 21.75 -8.55 16.13
C VAL A 25 23.16 -8.08 15.80
N GLN A 26 24.18 -8.58 16.51
CA GLN A 26 25.58 -8.22 16.26
C GLN A 26 26.04 -8.58 14.83
N ALA A 27 25.56 -9.71 14.29
CA ALA A 27 25.88 -10.09 12.93
C ALA A 27 25.15 -9.26 11.86
N LEU A 28 23.97 -8.70 12.17
CA LEU A 28 23.28 -7.74 11.32
C LEU A 28 23.97 -6.37 11.37
N LEU A 29 24.33 -5.88 12.56
CA LEU A 29 25.02 -4.59 12.72
C LEU A 29 26.35 -4.54 11.95
N ARG A 30 27.17 -5.60 12.06
CA ARG A 30 28.41 -5.71 11.27
C ARG A 30 28.17 -5.67 9.75
N GLU A 31 27.07 -6.27 9.29
CA GLU A 31 26.71 -6.26 7.87
C GLU A 31 26.23 -4.87 7.42
N VAL A 32 25.42 -4.21 8.24
CA VAL A 32 24.97 -2.83 8.00
C VAL A 32 26.15 -1.87 7.93
N ASP A 33 27.10 -1.98 8.86
CA ASP A 33 28.32 -1.15 8.89
C ASP A 33 29.19 -1.38 7.64
N GLY A 34 29.45 -2.64 7.29
CA GLY A 34 30.21 -3.01 6.08
C GLY A 34 29.54 -2.64 4.75
N ASN A 35 28.23 -2.35 4.76
CA ASN A 35 27.44 -2.01 3.57
C ASN A 35 26.67 -0.69 3.75
N ARG A 36 27.18 0.25 4.56
CA ARG A 36 26.45 1.47 4.95
C ARG A 36 25.97 2.31 3.77
N ASN A 37 26.71 2.27 2.66
CA ASN A 37 26.38 2.95 1.40
C ASN A 37 25.09 2.46 0.72
N LEU A 38 24.61 1.25 1.05
CA LEU A 38 23.36 0.70 0.52
C LEU A 38 22.13 1.25 1.27
N PHE A 39 22.32 1.81 2.46
CA PHE A 39 21.26 2.31 3.33
C PHE A 39 21.04 3.83 3.19
N ILE A 40 19.85 4.29 3.55
CA ILE A 40 19.47 5.70 3.68
C ILE A 40 18.78 5.93 5.02
N SER A 41 18.70 7.19 5.47
CA SER A 41 18.09 7.52 6.77
C SER A 41 16.56 7.33 6.79
N ASP A 42 15.90 7.64 5.66
CA ASP A 42 14.44 7.60 5.54
C ASP A 42 13.96 6.94 4.25
N PRO A 43 12.81 6.24 4.27
CA PRO A 43 12.19 5.74 3.06
C PRO A 43 11.87 6.88 2.09
N PRO A 44 11.90 6.63 0.76
CA PRO A 44 11.57 7.64 -0.23
C PRO A 44 10.20 8.28 0.01
N ALA A 45 10.10 9.60 -0.17
CA ALA A 45 8.86 10.34 0.04
C ALA A 45 7.72 9.86 -0.89
N THR A 46 8.08 9.45 -2.11
CA THR A 46 7.18 8.82 -3.09
C THR A 46 7.30 7.31 -3.00
N GLY A 47 6.18 6.61 -2.77
CA GLY A 47 6.16 5.16 -2.67
C GLY A 47 5.58 4.50 -3.93
N GLU A 48 6.31 3.55 -4.49
CA GLU A 48 5.77 2.55 -5.41
C GLU A 48 4.84 1.57 -4.64
N LEU A 49 3.87 1.01 -5.34
CA LEU A 49 3.07 -0.10 -4.84
C LEU A 49 3.89 -1.39 -4.83
N GLY A 50 3.87 -2.14 -3.72
CA GLY A 50 4.63 -3.37 -3.55
C GLY A 50 5.81 -3.22 -2.61
N VAL A 51 6.77 -4.15 -2.71
CA VAL A 51 7.94 -4.20 -1.85
C VAL A 51 8.90 -3.06 -2.18
N ARG A 52 9.18 -2.19 -1.21
CA ARG A 52 10.03 -1.01 -1.37
C ARG A 52 11.37 -1.14 -0.63
N GLY A 53 11.36 -1.77 0.54
CA GLY A 53 12.56 -1.90 1.35
C GLY A 53 12.29 -2.34 2.78
N PHE A 54 13.30 -2.16 3.63
CA PHE A 54 13.26 -2.54 5.04
C PHE A 54 13.80 -1.41 5.91
N SER A 55 13.07 -1.05 6.94
CA SER A 55 13.58 -0.19 8.01
C SER A 55 14.17 -1.03 9.13
N ILE A 56 15.30 -0.59 9.67
CA ILE A 56 15.95 -1.16 10.85
C ILE A 56 16.11 -0.03 11.86
N GLU A 57 15.62 -0.22 13.08
CA GLU A 57 15.75 0.74 14.18
C GLU A 57 16.15 0.05 15.49
N PRO A 58 17.07 0.61 16.28
CA PRO A 58 17.41 0.13 17.60
C PRO A 58 16.27 0.42 18.60
N LEU A 59 16.03 -0.50 19.53
CA LEU A 59 15.05 -0.33 20.61
C LEU A 59 15.70 -0.03 21.97
N ASP A 60 17.02 0.03 22.02
CA ASP A 60 17.82 0.45 23.17
C ASP A 60 18.93 1.40 22.72
N ASP A 61 19.41 2.21 23.66
CA ASP A 61 20.42 3.25 23.45
C ASP A 61 21.85 2.69 23.33
N GLU A 62 22.11 1.51 23.90
CA GLU A 62 23.38 0.80 23.78
C GLU A 62 23.70 0.51 22.30
N ILE A 63 22.76 -0.08 21.57
CA ILE A 63 22.90 -0.37 20.12
C ILE A 63 22.69 0.89 19.27
N GLY A 64 21.97 1.88 19.79
CA GLY A 64 21.77 3.16 19.11
C GLY A 64 23.08 3.82 18.66
N SER A 65 24.15 3.66 19.45
CA SER A 65 25.46 4.20 19.13
C SER A 65 26.08 3.61 17.84
N ASP A 66 25.79 2.36 17.51
CA ASP A 66 26.26 1.68 16.29
C ASP A 66 25.56 2.18 15.01
N PHE A 67 24.40 2.84 15.17
CA PHE A 67 23.71 3.51 14.06
C PHE A 67 24.26 4.92 13.79
N GLY A 68 25.20 5.41 14.59
CA GLY A 68 25.74 6.76 14.47
C GLY A 68 24.69 7.83 14.80
N ALA A 69 24.66 8.92 14.03
CA ALA A 69 23.70 10.01 14.26
C ALA A 69 22.26 9.69 13.83
N GLU A 70 22.03 8.56 13.14
CA GLU A 70 20.76 8.24 12.51
C GLU A 70 19.94 7.29 13.40
N PRO A 71 18.71 7.65 13.81
CA PRO A 71 17.89 6.81 14.68
C PRO A 71 17.29 5.59 13.95
N ARG A 72 17.42 5.53 12.62
CA ARG A 72 16.86 4.50 11.76
C ARG A 72 17.66 4.40 10.47
N LEU A 73 17.75 3.20 9.92
CA LEU A 73 18.27 2.95 8.59
C LEU A 73 17.24 2.26 7.73
N TYR A 74 17.24 2.60 6.45
CA TYR A 74 16.37 2.03 5.45
C TYR A 74 17.19 1.41 4.33
N LEU A 75 16.95 0.13 4.07
CA LEU A 75 17.48 -0.60 2.93
C LEU A 75 16.46 -0.58 1.80
N PRO A 76 16.62 0.27 0.77
CA PRO A 76 15.80 0.17 -0.42
C PRO A 76 16.14 -1.11 -1.19
N VAL A 77 15.13 -1.76 -1.75
CA VAL A 77 15.28 -2.98 -2.58
C VAL A 77 14.57 -2.82 -3.93
N GLY A 78 14.70 -3.82 -4.81
CA GLY A 78 14.07 -3.78 -6.12
C GLY A 78 14.55 -2.59 -6.98
N PRO A 79 13.66 -1.86 -7.66
CA PRO A 79 14.04 -0.73 -8.54
C PRO A 79 14.80 0.39 -7.83
N GLN A 80 14.62 0.53 -6.51
CA GLN A 80 15.24 1.59 -5.71
C GLN A 80 16.54 1.12 -5.03
N ALA A 81 16.96 -0.13 -5.24
CA ALA A 81 18.13 -0.72 -4.61
C ALA A 81 19.42 0.05 -4.93
N ARG A 82 20.23 0.28 -3.89
CA ARG A 82 21.57 0.84 -4.03
C ARG A 82 22.57 -0.31 -4.07
N GLY A 83 22.88 -0.81 -5.26
CA GLY A 83 23.90 -1.86 -5.47
C GLY A 83 23.39 -3.30 -5.35
N GLY A 84 24.17 -4.25 -5.87
CA GLY A 84 23.75 -5.64 -6.08
C GLY A 84 23.50 -6.46 -4.82
N ARG A 85 24.09 -6.07 -3.68
CA ARG A 85 23.94 -6.79 -2.40
C ARG A 85 22.66 -6.45 -1.63
N ALA A 86 21.91 -5.43 -2.02
CA ALA A 86 20.70 -5.03 -1.29
C ALA A 86 19.64 -6.16 -1.25
N ALA A 87 19.55 -6.96 -2.31
CA ALA A 87 18.66 -8.13 -2.35
C ALA A 87 19.09 -9.19 -1.31
N GLU A 88 20.38 -9.54 -1.27
CA GLU A 88 20.94 -10.52 -0.33
C GLU A 88 20.70 -10.12 1.13
N ILE A 89 20.96 -8.85 1.46
CA ILE A 89 20.70 -8.31 2.81
C ILE A 89 19.18 -8.32 3.08
N GLY A 90 18.35 -7.95 2.10
CA GLY A 90 16.90 -8.05 2.20
C GLY A 90 16.40 -9.46 2.52
N GLU A 91 16.94 -10.50 1.86
CA GLU A 91 16.56 -11.89 2.11
C GLU A 91 16.92 -12.32 3.55
N ARG A 92 18.07 -11.85 4.04
CA ARG A 92 18.49 -12.07 5.42
C ARG A 92 17.57 -11.37 6.41
N LEU A 93 17.16 -10.13 6.13
CA LEU A 93 16.19 -9.39 6.96
C LEU A 93 14.84 -10.11 7.01
N VAL A 94 14.33 -10.62 5.88
CA VAL A 94 13.11 -11.45 5.85
C VAL A 94 13.27 -12.68 6.75
N THR A 95 14.41 -13.37 6.67
CA THR A 95 14.67 -14.56 7.52
C THR A 95 14.75 -14.20 9.02
N LEU A 96 15.33 -13.04 9.36
CA LEU A 96 15.36 -12.56 10.75
C LEU A 96 13.97 -12.18 11.24
N MET A 97 13.15 -11.54 10.39
CA MET A 97 11.77 -11.17 10.74
C MET A 97 10.89 -12.40 11.00
N GLU A 98 11.07 -13.48 10.24
CA GLU A 98 10.33 -14.75 10.42
C GLU A 98 10.61 -15.40 11.78
N ARG A 99 11.85 -15.27 12.28
CA ARG A 99 12.28 -15.81 13.58
C ARG A 99 12.08 -14.85 14.74
N GLY A 100 11.91 -13.57 14.43
CA GLY A 100 11.75 -12.49 15.39
C GLY A 100 10.43 -12.59 16.15
N GLN A 101 10.36 -11.84 17.24
CA GLN A 101 9.12 -11.72 18.01
C GLN A 101 8.19 -10.72 17.34
N ALA A 102 6.88 -10.96 17.39
CA ALA A 102 5.91 -9.98 16.94
C ALA A 102 6.05 -8.70 17.77
N ALA A 103 6.22 -7.55 17.09
CA ALA A 103 6.38 -6.28 17.79
C ALA A 103 5.11 -5.90 18.57
N ALA A 104 5.29 -5.51 19.83
CA ALA A 104 4.21 -4.93 20.63
C ALA A 104 3.76 -3.60 20.00
N SER A 105 2.64 -3.61 19.29
CA SER A 105 2.12 -2.47 18.54
C SER A 105 0.65 -2.22 18.88
N ARG A 106 0.22 -0.95 18.83
CA ARG A 106 -1.19 -0.56 19.08
C ARG A 106 -2.15 -1.08 18.00
N GLU A 107 -1.63 -1.37 16.82
CA GLU A 107 -2.34 -1.95 15.69
C GLU A 107 -1.58 -3.21 15.28
N PRO A 108 -2.18 -4.42 15.34
CA PRO A 108 -1.46 -5.64 15.06
C PRO A 108 -1.04 -5.67 13.59
N ALA A 109 0.22 -5.34 13.32
CA ALA A 109 0.85 -5.63 12.05
C ALA A 109 0.80 -7.14 11.82
N GLN A 110 0.57 -7.56 10.56
CA GLN A 110 0.60 -8.99 10.25
C GLN A 110 2.02 -9.53 10.53
N PRO A 111 2.17 -10.64 11.25
CA PRO A 111 3.47 -11.28 11.40
C PRO A 111 3.98 -11.72 10.03
N LEU A 112 5.31 -11.76 9.88
CA LEU A 112 5.93 -12.26 8.67
C LEU A 112 5.89 -13.80 8.69
N ASP A 113 4.83 -14.35 8.08
CA ASP A 113 4.62 -15.79 7.94
C ASP A 113 5.25 -16.34 6.64
N GLN A 114 5.23 -17.67 6.48
CA GLN A 114 5.78 -18.35 5.30
C GLN A 114 5.16 -17.85 3.99
N THR A 115 3.85 -17.56 3.98
CA THR A 115 3.16 -17.08 2.76
C THR A 115 3.70 -15.72 2.36
N LEU A 116 3.90 -14.83 3.33
CA LEU A 116 4.46 -13.52 3.08
C LEU A 116 5.93 -13.60 2.69
N ARG A 117 6.72 -14.47 3.32
CA ARG A 117 8.11 -14.75 2.95
C ARG A 117 8.22 -15.17 1.48
N ASP A 118 7.41 -16.14 1.05
CA ASP A 118 7.42 -16.66 -0.32
C ASP A 118 6.99 -15.60 -1.35
N TYR A 119 6.24 -14.59 -0.92
CA TYR A 119 5.94 -13.41 -1.74
C TYR A 119 7.09 -12.39 -1.76
N LEU A 120 7.78 -12.16 -0.63
CA LEU A 120 8.81 -11.14 -0.52
C LEU A 120 10.08 -11.53 -1.26
N ILE A 121 10.60 -12.75 -1.03
CA ILE A 121 11.91 -13.18 -1.54
C ILE A 121 12.03 -12.98 -3.06
N PRO A 122 11.06 -13.40 -3.90
CA PRO A 122 11.15 -13.19 -5.36
C PRO A 122 11.17 -11.71 -5.77
N GLN A 123 10.65 -10.80 -4.95
CA GLN A 123 10.58 -9.37 -5.28
C GLN A 123 11.87 -8.62 -4.95
N LEU A 124 12.73 -9.16 -4.10
CA LEU A 124 13.97 -8.50 -3.68
C LEU A 124 14.98 -8.37 -4.82
N SER A 125 15.05 -9.37 -5.69
CA SER A 125 15.96 -9.43 -6.84
C SER A 125 15.36 -8.89 -8.14
N SER A 126 14.07 -8.55 -8.16
CA SER A 126 13.30 -8.33 -9.40
C SER A 126 13.59 -7.00 -10.14
N ALA A 127 14.71 -6.34 -9.86
CA ALA A 127 15.14 -5.13 -10.56
C ALA A 127 15.57 -5.35 -12.03
N THR A 128 15.48 -6.56 -12.60
CA THR A 128 15.95 -6.84 -13.97
C THR A 128 14.92 -7.49 -14.90
N ARG A 129 13.68 -7.75 -14.48
CA ARG A 129 12.63 -8.22 -15.39
C ARG A 129 11.30 -7.56 -15.04
N LEU A 130 11.01 -6.46 -15.72
CA LEU A 130 9.67 -6.10 -16.19
C LEU A 130 9.83 -4.81 -17.02
N SER A 131 10.47 -4.98 -18.17
CA SER A 131 10.47 -4.02 -19.27
C SER A 131 10.01 -4.78 -20.51
N VAL A 132 8.86 -4.34 -21.04
CA VAL A 132 8.42 -4.46 -22.44
C VAL A 132 7.69 -5.75 -22.89
N MET A 133 6.50 -5.49 -23.47
CA MET A 133 5.61 -6.30 -24.35
C MET A 133 4.76 -7.38 -23.66
N ASP A 134 3.43 -7.42 -23.86
CA ASP A 134 2.76 -7.37 -25.16
C ASP A 134 1.72 -6.26 -25.35
N GLY A 135 1.95 -5.44 -26.38
CA GLY A 135 0.87 -4.94 -27.20
C GLY A 135 0.59 -5.98 -28.29
N ALA A 136 -0.57 -6.61 -28.23
CA ALA A 136 -1.15 -7.31 -29.37
C ALA A 136 -2.58 -6.81 -29.54
N SER A 137 -2.77 -6.04 -30.61
CA SER A 137 -4.07 -5.78 -31.20
C SER A 137 -4.64 -7.10 -31.70
N ALA A 138 -5.85 -7.42 -31.27
CA ALA A 138 -6.74 -8.35 -31.96
C ALA A 138 -8.11 -7.65 -32.07
N THR A 139 -8.34 -7.07 -33.23
CA THR A 139 -9.67 -6.79 -33.76
C THR A 139 -10.42 -8.10 -33.93
N GLU A 140 -11.59 -8.25 -33.31
CA GLU A 140 -12.63 -9.15 -33.81
C GLU A 140 -14.02 -8.71 -33.33
N ALA A 141 -14.86 -8.41 -34.33
CA ALA A 141 -16.32 -8.31 -34.43
C ALA A 141 -17.16 -7.80 -33.23
N GLU A 142 -17.76 -6.63 -33.44
CA GLU A 142 -18.96 -6.16 -32.73
C GLU A 142 -20.15 -7.12 -32.95
N PRO A 143 -20.91 -7.48 -31.90
CA PRO A 143 -22.30 -7.85 -32.07
C PRO A 143 -23.17 -6.59 -32.10
N GLU A 144 -24.21 -6.63 -32.94
CA GLU A 144 -25.27 -5.61 -33.07
C GLU A 144 -25.93 -5.25 -31.72
N PRO A 145 -26.49 -4.04 -31.60
CA PRO A 145 -26.94 -3.52 -30.32
C PRO A 145 -28.23 -4.20 -29.86
N GLU A 146 -28.14 -5.01 -28.81
CA GLU A 146 -29.30 -5.22 -27.95
C GLU A 146 -29.68 -3.87 -27.31
N GLU A 147 -30.97 -3.53 -27.34
CA GLU A 147 -31.51 -2.29 -26.78
C GLU A 147 -31.19 -2.19 -25.28
N THR A 148 -30.07 -1.54 -24.96
CA THR A 148 -29.69 -1.28 -23.57
C THR A 148 -30.56 -0.16 -23.02
N THR A 149 -31.45 -0.49 -22.08
CA THR A 149 -31.97 0.49 -21.12
C THR A 149 -30.79 1.31 -20.57
N PRO A 150 -30.87 2.65 -20.49
CA PRO A 150 -29.73 3.46 -20.07
C PRO A 150 -29.26 3.02 -18.70
N ALA A 151 -28.03 2.49 -18.63
CA ALA A 151 -27.39 2.13 -17.36
C ALA A 151 -27.43 3.36 -16.44
N ALA A 152 -28.04 3.22 -15.27
CA ALA A 152 -28.28 4.33 -14.35
C ALA A 152 -27.00 5.14 -14.11
N THR A 153 -26.94 6.39 -14.55
CA THR A 153 -25.78 7.26 -14.34
C THR A 153 -25.91 7.96 -12.99
N CYS A 154 -25.15 7.51 -11.99
CA CYS A 154 -25.15 8.17 -10.69
C CYS A 154 -24.44 9.52 -10.75
N THR A 155 -25.01 10.52 -10.08
CA THR A 155 -24.30 11.78 -9.82
C THR A 155 -23.19 11.54 -8.80
N ILE A 156 -21.99 12.03 -9.12
CA ILE A 156 -20.81 11.97 -8.25
C ILE A 156 -20.26 13.36 -8.01
N GLU A 157 -19.57 13.54 -6.89
CA GLU A 157 -18.81 14.74 -6.61
C GLU A 157 -17.32 14.47 -6.90
N LEU A 158 -16.62 15.48 -7.43
CA LEU A 158 -15.18 15.41 -7.69
C LEU A 158 -14.44 16.42 -6.81
N GLY A 159 -13.56 15.91 -5.96
CA GLY A 159 -12.63 16.72 -5.19
C GLY A 159 -11.42 17.11 -6.04
N ALA A 160 -10.89 18.31 -5.84
CA ALA A 160 -9.60 18.69 -6.41
C ALA A 160 -8.48 17.86 -5.79
N PHE A 161 -7.44 17.58 -6.57
CA PHE A 161 -6.25 16.90 -6.08
C PHE A 161 -5.50 17.79 -5.09
N ASN A 162 -5.50 17.39 -3.82
CA ASN A 162 -4.89 18.15 -2.73
C ASN A 162 -3.85 17.28 -1.98
N PRO A 163 -2.64 17.09 -2.55
CA PRO A 163 -1.60 16.28 -1.92
C PRO A 163 -1.07 16.93 -0.64
N GLY A 164 -1.06 18.26 -0.53
CA GLY A 164 -0.63 18.96 0.69
C GLY A 164 -1.46 18.58 1.92
N PHE A 165 -2.76 18.33 1.74
CA PHE A 165 -3.62 17.76 2.78
C PHE A 165 -3.16 16.36 3.22
N TRP A 166 -2.47 15.57 2.42
CA TRP A 166 -2.04 14.23 2.86
C TRP A 166 -0.56 14.19 3.26
N ASN A 167 0.23 15.16 2.79
CA ASN A 167 1.69 15.04 2.76
C ASN A 167 2.42 15.98 3.73
N ASN A 168 1.83 17.14 4.06
CA ASN A 168 2.54 18.20 4.77
C ASN A 168 2.76 17.91 6.27
N ASP A 169 1.97 17.02 6.85
CA ASP A 169 2.10 16.60 8.25
C ASP A 169 2.53 15.13 8.31
N SER A 170 3.61 14.85 9.05
CA SER A 170 4.18 13.50 9.13
C SER A 170 3.24 12.51 9.82
N THR A 171 2.48 12.94 10.82
CA THR A 171 1.50 12.10 11.52
C THR A 171 0.35 11.74 10.57
N VAL A 172 -0.16 12.70 9.82
CA VAL A 172 -1.18 12.47 8.79
C VAL A 172 -0.65 11.54 7.71
N ARG A 173 0.58 11.77 7.25
CA ARG A 173 1.18 10.98 6.18
C ARG A 173 1.42 9.54 6.64
N LEU A 174 1.92 9.30 7.83
CA LEU A 174 2.26 7.95 8.30
C LEU A 174 1.04 7.13 8.76
N ASN A 175 -0.02 7.79 9.25
CA ASN A 175 -1.17 7.10 9.87
C ASN A 175 -2.43 7.03 9.00
N ASN A 176 -2.36 7.45 7.73
CA ASN A 176 -3.47 7.34 6.78
C ASN A 176 -3.02 6.64 5.51
N ASN A 177 -3.79 5.67 5.07
CA ASN A 177 -3.46 4.80 3.94
C ASN A 177 -4.32 5.09 2.70
N CYS A 178 -4.34 4.16 1.75
CA CYS A 178 -5.14 4.27 0.53
C CYS A 178 -6.66 4.31 0.80
N TYR A 179 -7.15 3.62 1.83
CA TYR A 179 -8.58 3.58 2.16
C TYR A 179 -9.05 4.88 2.80
N ASN A 180 -8.24 5.47 3.68
CA ASN A 180 -8.43 6.84 4.18
C ASN A 180 -8.50 7.85 3.03
N TYR A 181 -7.54 7.75 2.10
CA TYR A 181 -7.46 8.64 0.95
C TYR A 181 -8.71 8.53 0.05
N ALA A 182 -9.10 7.30 -0.29
CA ALA A 182 -10.26 7.01 -1.13
C ALA A 182 -11.56 7.51 -0.51
N SER A 183 -11.72 7.31 0.80
CA SER A 183 -12.87 7.78 1.59
C SER A 183 -12.82 9.29 1.91
N ASN A 184 -11.73 9.97 1.52
CA ASN A 184 -11.46 11.38 1.80
C ASN A 184 -11.55 11.75 3.30
N TRP A 185 -11.01 10.90 4.18
CA TRP A 185 -11.09 11.10 5.62
C TRP A 185 -9.84 10.63 6.35
N ARG A 186 -9.25 11.52 7.16
CA ARG A 186 -8.06 11.25 7.97
C ARG A 186 -8.47 10.69 9.33
N THR A 187 -8.53 9.37 9.46
CA THR A 187 -8.81 8.75 10.76
C THR A 187 -7.58 8.72 11.65
N ASN A 188 -6.39 8.75 11.03
CA ASN A 188 -5.10 8.47 11.69
C ASN A 188 -5.06 7.08 12.34
N THR A 189 -5.84 6.13 11.82
CA THR A 189 -5.94 4.74 12.31
C THR A 189 -5.54 3.70 11.26
N PHE A 190 -5.02 4.13 10.11
CA PHE A 190 -4.68 3.24 8.99
C PHE A 190 -5.89 2.37 8.58
N ALA A 191 -6.98 3.02 8.16
CA ALA A 191 -8.31 2.42 8.10
C ALA A 191 -8.37 1.14 7.25
N GLN A 192 -9.12 0.14 7.74
CA GLN A 192 -9.28 -1.17 7.09
C GLN A 192 -10.74 -1.39 6.66
N PRO A 193 -11.00 -1.91 5.44
CA PRO A 193 -12.35 -2.28 5.03
C PRO A 193 -13.07 -3.19 6.04
N GLY A 194 -14.30 -2.84 6.38
CA GLY A 194 -15.18 -3.55 7.30
C GLY A 194 -14.91 -3.28 8.78
N ARG A 195 -13.85 -2.52 9.13
CA ARG A 195 -13.58 -2.13 10.53
C ARG A 195 -14.70 -1.26 11.07
N GLY A 196 -15.18 -0.29 10.29
CA GLY A 196 -16.21 0.66 10.72
C GLY A 196 -17.57 0.04 10.98
N CYS A 197 -17.87 -1.11 10.37
CA CYS A 197 -19.09 -1.88 10.63
C CYS A 197 -18.88 -3.09 11.56
N GLY A 198 -17.66 -3.31 12.09
CA GLY A 198 -17.34 -4.46 12.95
C GLY A 198 -17.23 -5.80 12.21
N SER A 199 -17.14 -5.81 10.88
CA SER A 199 -17.02 -7.01 10.05
C SER A 199 -15.87 -6.89 9.05
N MET A 200 -14.65 -6.78 9.59
CA MET A 200 -13.41 -6.70 8.79
C MET A 200 -13.30 -7.90 7.84
N TYR A 201 -12.66 -7.70 6.70
CA TYR A 201 -12.41 -8.75 5.71
C TYR A 201 -11.69 -9.96 6.33
N LYS A 202 -11.97 -11.17 5.82
CA LYS A 202 -11.33 -12.41 6.29
C LYS A 202 -10.20 -12.91 5.38
N ALA A 203 -10.15 -12.41 4.16
CA ALA A 203 -9.13 -12.76 3.17
C ALA A 203 -8.87 -11.56 2.24
N ILE A 204 -7.68 -11.52 1.65
CA ILE A 204 -7.35 -10.54 0.61
C ILE A 204 -7.84 -11.06 -0.74
N SER A 205 -9.14 -10.92 -0.98
CA SER A 205 -9.82 -11.30 -2.23
C SER A 205 -10.85 -10.25 -2.64
N THR A 206 -11.21 -10.24 -3.93
CA THR A 206 -12.20 -9.30 -4.47
C THR A 206 -13.51 -9.39 -3.73
N ALA A 207 -13.98 -10.61 -3.44
CA ALA A 207 -15.23 -10.85 -2.74
C ALA A 207 -15.21 -10.29 -1.31
N GLU A 208 -14.17 -10.60 -0.53
CA GLU A 208 -14.10 -10.18 0.87
C GLU A 208 -13.84 -8.67 1.01
N MET A 209 -12.97 -8.09 0.18
CA MET A 209 -12.72 -6.64 0.19
C MET A 209 -13.96 -5.86 -0.21
N THR A 210 -14.66 -6.32 -1.25
CA THR A 210 -15.94 -5.74 -1.68
C THR A 210 -16.95 -5.82 -0.53
N ARG A 211 -17.19 -7.01 0.03
CA ARG A 211 -18.13 -7.20 1.14
C ARG A 211 -17.83 -6.26 2.31
N ALA A 212 -16.56 -6.17 2.72
CA ALA A 212 -16.12 -5.37 3.85
C ALA A 212 -16.29 -3.87 3.59
N SER A 213 -15.94 -3.37 2.39
CA SER A 213 -16.16 -1.97 2.01
C SER A 213 -17.62 -1.59 1.85
N LEU A 214 -18.46 -2.50 1.32
CA LEU A 214 -19.91 -2.29 1.29
C LEU A 214 -20.50 -2.23 2.71
N CYS A 215 -19.99 -3.06 3.63
CA CYS A 215 -20.40 -3.05 5.03
C CYS A 215 -20.07 -1.73 5.73
N ASP A 216 -18.92 -1.12 5.41
CA ASP A 216 -18.60 0.25 5.86
C ASP A 216 -19.53 1.32 5.25
N GLY A 217 -20.31 0.98 4.22
CA GLY A 217 -21.32 1.83 3.62
C GLY A 217 -20.99 2.31 2.21
N MET A 218 -19.98 1.75 1.52
CA MET A 218 -19.80 2.00 0.09
C MET A 218 -20.91 1.33 -0.74
N HIS A 219 -21.14 1.80 -1.96
CA HIS A 219 -21.98 1.14 -2.95
C HIS A 219 -21.17 0.72 -4.18
N HIS A 220 -21.60 -0.33 -4.86
CA HIS A 220 -21.13 -0.62 -6.22
C HIS A 220 -21.42 0.55 -7.15
N ARG A 221 -20.56 0.74 -8.17
CA ARG A 221 -20.87 1.64 -9.28
C ARG A 221 -22.24 1.29 -9.87
N PHE A 222 -23.01 2.32 -10.22
CA PHE A 222 -24.42 2.26 -10.67
C PHE A 222 -25.47 1.93 -9.59
N ASN A 223 -25.07 1.62 -8.35
CA ASN A 223 -25.98 1.65 -7.20
C ASN A 223 -25.90 3.03 -6.52
N CYS A 224 -26.74 3.97 -6.97
CA CYS A 224 -26.61 5.38 -6.63
C CYS A 224 -26.94 5.68 -5.17
N PHE A 225 -26.26 6.67 -4.61
CA PHE A 225 -26.62 7.26 -3.32
C PHE A 225 -27.57 8.45 -3.48
N PRO A 226 -28.49 8.67 -2.53
CA PRO A 226 -29.28 9.89 -2.46
C PRO A 226 -28.39 11.12 -2.20
N ASP A 227 -28.95 12.31 -2.41
CA ASP A 227 -28.22 13.57 -2.22
C ASP A 227 -27.80 13.84 -0.76
N THR A 228 -28.44 13.19 0.21
CA THR A 228 -28.07 13.25 1.64
C THR A 228 -26.70 12.64 1.93
N GLU A 229 -26.17 11.85 1.00
CA GLU A 229 -24.88 11.14 1.13
C GLU A 229 -23.72 11.88 0.45
N LYS A 230 -23.95 13.08 -0.10
CA LYS A 230 -22.89 13.93 -0.65
C LYS A 230 -21.80 14.24 0.41
N PRO A 231 -20.51 14.28 0.02
CA PRO A 231 -19.99 13.99 -1.30
C PRO A 231 -19.90 12.48 -1.58
N ARG A 232 -20.26 12.10 -2.81
CA ARG A 232 -20.23 10.74 -3.35
C ARG A 232 -19.03 10.60 -4.28
N TYR A 233 -17.92 10.06 -3.77
CA TYR A 233 -16.68 9.96 -4.53
C TYR A 233 -16.61 8.66 -5.31
N LEU A 234 -16.23 8.74 -6.58
CA LEU A 234 -15.87 7.56 -7.37
C LEU A 234 -14.48 7.06 -6.97
N VAL A 235 -14.43 5.80 -6.57
CA VAL A 235 -13.20 5.11 -6.15
C VAL A 235 -13.04 3.78 -6.90
N ALA A 236 -11.82 3.25 -6.93
CA ALA A 236 -11.52 1.97 -7.56
C ALA A 236 -10.70 1.09 -6.62
N LEU A 237 -11.05 -0.20 -6.56
CA LEU A 237 -10.37 -1.20 -5.75
C LEU A 237 -9.52 -2.12 -6.63
N VAL A 238 -8.29 -2.35 -6.18
CA VAL A 238 -7.38 -3.32 -6.76
C VAL A 238 -6.75 -4.18 -5.67
N ILE A 239 -6.33 -5.39 -6.03
CA ILE A 239 -5.79 -6.37 -5.10
C ILE A 239 -4.46 -6.92 -5.61
N ALA A 240 -3.48 -6.99 -4.72
CA ALA A 240 -2.35 -7.91 -4.80
C ALA A 240 -2.82 -9.24 -4.17
N PRO A 241 -3.11 -10.29 -4.95
CA PRO A 241 -3.83 -11.47 -4.48
C PRO A 241 -3.19 -12.11 -3.25
N GLY A 242 -3.96 -12.27 -2.17
CA GLY A 242 -3.46 -12.84 -0.91
C GLY A 242 -2.55 -11.91 -0.08
N ILE A 243 -2.16 -10.76 -0.63
CA ILE A 243 -1.07 -9.94 -0.09
C ILE A 243 -1.52 -8.56 0.34
N ASP A 244 -2.24 -7.80 -0.49
CA ASP A 244 -2.73 -6.49 -0.07
C ASP A 244 -3.88 -5.99 -0.95
N PHE A 245 -4.53 -4.91 -0.50
CA PHE A 245 -5.52 -4.17 -1.27
C PHE A 245 -5.06 -2.73 -1.46
N HIS A 246 -5.56 -2.08 -2.51
CA HIS A 246 -5.27 -0.69 -2.76
C HIS A 246 -6.45 0.03 -3.39
N TRP A 247 -6.58 1.31 -3.05
CA TRP A 247 -7.69 2.15 -3.48
C TRP A 247 -7.21 3.42 -4.19
N TYR A 248 -7.94 3.78 -5.24
CA TYR A 248 -7.79 5.04 -5.98
C TYR A 248 -9.05 5.89 -5.85
N ARG A 249 -8.92 7.20 -6.01
CA ARG A 249 -10.04 8.15 -6.07
C ARG A 249 -9.95 9.03 -7.31
N LYS A 250 -11.07 9.18 -8.03
CA LYS A 250 -11.17 10.09 -9.18
C LYS A 250 -11.12 11.54 -8.67
N GLN A 251 -10.31 12.37 -9.33
CA GLN A 251 -10.17 13.78 -9.01
C GLN A 251 -10.85 14.65 -10.07
N LYS A 252 -11.10 15.92 -9.72
CA LYS A 252 -11.72 16.93 -10.59
C LYS A 252 -10.91 17.18 -11.87
N GLU A 253 -9.60 17.04 -11.78
CA GLU A 253 -8.63 17.26 -12.85
C GLU A 253 -8.65 16.15 -13.92
N GLY A 254 -9.48 15.11 -13.75
CA GLY A 254 -9.64 14.05 -14.76
C GLY A 254 -8.68 12.87 -14.61
N PHE A 255 -7.71 12.94 -13.70
CA PHE A 255 -6.88 11.80 -13.30
C PHE A 255 -7.36 11.16 -11.97
N TRP A 256 -6.69 10.10 -11.56
CA TRP A 256 -6.89 9.41 -10.29
C TRP A 256 -5.73 9.69 -9.35
N GLY A 257 -6.06 9.86 -8.08
CA GLY A 257 -5.08 9.97 -7.01
C GLY A 257 -5.14 8.75 -6.09
N HIS A 258 -4.06 8.52 -5.37
CA HIS A 258 -3.97 7.47 -4.37
C HIS A 258 -2.90 7.79 -3.32
N LYS A 259 -2.86 6.99 -2.26
CA LYS A 259 -1.86 7.10 -1.19
C LYS A 259 -1.33 5.70 -0.82
N PRO A 260 -0.12 5.33 -1.27
CA PRO A 260 0.49 4.05 -0.93
C PRO A 260 0.88 3.96 0.55
N GLY A 261 0.01 3.38 1.39
CA GLY A 261 0.30 3.20 2.81
C GLY A 261 0.71 4.51 3.50
N GLY A 262 1.83 4.49 4.21
CA GLY A 262 2.43 5.66 4.88
C GLY A 262 3.19 6.65 3.97
N THR A 263 3.21 6.44 2.64
CA THR A 263 3.97 7.31 1.71
C THR A 263 3.16 8.55 1.32
N ALA A 264 3.76 9.49 0.58
CA ALA A 264 3.02 10.63 0.04
C ALA A 264 1.85 10.20 -0.85
N ALA A 265 0.73 10.93 -0.77
CA ALA A 265 -0.33 10.87 -1.76
C ALA A 265 0.15 11.44 -3.09
N ARG A 266 -0.17 10.76 -4.18
CA ARG A 266 0.27 11.07 -5.54
C ARG A 266 -0.82 10.74 -6.56
N ASN A 267 -0.59 11.12 -7.81
CA ASN A 267 -1.46 10.84 -8.95
C ASN A 267 -0.74 10.06 -10.06
N THR A 268 0.43 9.51 -9.76
CA THR A 268 1.25 8.73 -10.69
C THR A 268 1.27 7.25 -10.33
N ASP A 269 1.41 6.39 -11.32
CA ASP A 269 1.52 4.94 -11.16
C ASP A 269 2.95 4.48 -10.85
N ASN A 270 3.22 3.18 -10.81
CA ASN A 270 4.58 2.66 -10.55
C ASN A 270 5.58 2.92 -11.68
N SER A 271 5.15 3.38 -12.85
CA SER A 271 6.01 3.86 -13.93
C SER A 271 6.14 5.39 -13.93
N ASN A 272 5.68 6.07 -12.87
CA ASN A 272 5.63 7.53 -12.76
C ASN A 272 4.72 8.23 -13.79
N ASN A 273 3.79 7.50 -14.41
CA ASN A 273 2.82 8.07 -15.35
C ASN A 273 1.56 8.52 -14.63
N VAL A 274 0.95 9.64 -15.05
CA VAL A 274 -0.32 10.11 -14.49
C VAL A 274 -1.42 9.07 -14.71
N ILE A 275 -2.18 8.75 -13.66
CA ILE A 275 -3.20 7.70 -13.70
C ILE A 275 -4.50 8.25 -14.29
N PHE A 276 -4.77 7.95 -15.57
CA PHE A 276 -6.07 8.26 -16.18
C PHE A 276 -7.08 7.12 -16.04
N ASN A 277 -6.60 5.88 -16.00
CA ASN A 277 -7.40 4.67 -15.77
C ASN A 277 -6.69 3.74 -14.76
N PRO A 278 -7.26 3.51 -13.57
CA PRO A 278 -6.65 2.64 -12.56
C PRO A 278 -6.67 1.16 -12.96
N GLU A 279 -7.51 0.75 -13.92
CA GLU A 279 -7.57 -0.64 -14.38
C GLU A 279 -6.32 -1.03 -15.18
N THR A 280 -5.81 -0.10 -16.00
CA THR A 280 -4.70 -0.33 -16.94
C THR A 280 -3.39 0.35 -16.54
N ALA A 281 -3.37 1.15 -15.47
CA ALA A 281 -2.14 1.77 -14.96
C ALA A 281 -1.13 0.74 -14.45
N ASN A 282 0.15 1.11 -14.35
CA ASN A 282 1.14 0.24 -13.71
C ASN A 282 0.92 0.20 -12.19
N ARG A 283 0.30 -0.87 -11.70
CA ARG A 283 -0.03 -1.07 -10.28
C ARG A 283 0.99 -1.95 -9.54
N GLY A 284 2.11 -2.30 -10.17
CA GLY A 284 3.05 -3.28 -9.64
C GLY A 284 2.34 -4.60 -9.31
N PRO A 285 2.46 -5.12 -8.07
CA PRO A 285 1.93 -6.44 -7.71
C PRO A 285 0.40 -6.49 -7.55
N TYR A 286 -0.30 -5.35 -7.66
CA TYR A 286 -1.76 -5.29 -7.52
C TYR A 286 -2.39 -5.60 -8.87
N THR A 287 -2.45 -6.87 -9.25
CA THR A 287 -2.84 -7.33 -10.59
C THR A 287 -4.34 -7.44 -10.79
N VAL A 288 -5.13 -7.65 -9.73
CA VAL A 288 -6.58 -7.88 -9.84
C VAL A 288 -7.35 -6.58 -9.73
N PHE A 289 -8.12 -6.22 -10.76
CA PHE A 289 -9.06 -5.09 -10.71
C PHE A 289 -10.42 -5.57 -10.22
N CYS A 290 -10.90 -5.03 -9.10
CA CYS A 290 -12.13 -5.51 -8.45
C CYS A 290 -13.38 -4.75 -8.89
N GLY A 291 -13.19 -3.53 -9.40
CA GLY A 291 -14.28 -2.68 -9.86
C GLY A 291 -14.25 -1.27 -9.27
N TYR A 292 -15.26 -0.52 -9.67
CA TYR A 292 -15.52 0.83 -9.23
C TYR A 292 -16.62 0.86 -8.17
N PHE A 293 -16.48 1.79 -7.22
CA PHE A 293 -17.40 1.97 -6.11
C PHE A 293 -17.67 3.45 -5.87
N TYR A 294 -18.71 3.74 -5.10
CA TYR A 294 -18.97 5.06 -4.57
C TYR A 294 -18.72 5.05 -3.05
N GLY A 295 -17.83 5.94 -2.59
CA GLY A 295 -17.74 6.32 -1.18
C GLY A 295 -18.75 7.43 -0.87
N CYS A 296 -19.15 7.59 0.39
CA CYS A 296 -20.21 8.52 0.78
C CYS A 296 -19.96 9.17 2.16
N ASN A 297 -20.81 10.14 2.52
CA ASN A 297 -20.73 10.83 3.80
C ASN A 297 -20.97 9.90 5.01
N SER A 298 -21.88 8.94 4.94
CA SER A 298 -22.07 7.99 6.03
C SER A 298 -20.85 7.08 6.19
N GLN A 299 -20.30 6.58 5.10
CA GLN A 299 -19.12 5.70 5.12
C GLN A 299 -17.90 6.40 5.71
N ARG A 300 -17.61 7.65 5.31
CA ARG A 300 -16.44 8.40 5.84
C ARG A 300 -16.49 8.61 7.36
N GLN A 301 -17.68 8.61 7.96
CA GLN A 301 -17.85 8.77 9.40
C GLN A 301 -17.72 7.43 10.17
N ARG A 302 -17.97 6.30 9.51
CA ARG A 302 -17.91 4.96 10.12
C ARG A 302 -16.50 4.40 10.21
N ILE A 303 -15.65 4.67 9.23
CA ILE A 303 -14.32 4.04 9.12
C ILE A 303 -13.28 4.52 10.14
N ARG A 304 -13.71 5.22 11.20
CA ARG A 304 -12.83 5.75 12.25
C ARG A 304 -12.14 4.63 13.02
#